data_AF-A0A3N2ILC7-F1
#
_entry.id   AF-A0A3N2ILC7-F1
#
_cell.length_a   1.000
_cell.length_b   1.000
_cell.length_c   1.000
_cell.angle_alpha   90.00
_cell.angle_beta   90.00
_cell.angle_gamma   90.00
#
_symmetry.space_group_name_H-M   'P 1'
#
loop_
_entity.id
_entity.type
_entity.pdbx_description
1 polymer ?
#
loop_
_entity_poly.entity_id
_entity_poly.type
_entity_poly.pdbx_seq_one_letter_code
_entity_poly.pdbx_strand_id
1 'polypeptide(L)' 'MIIVTCNETLDRVGVGFTCVVGVRTLKHLTSTGQVSALQLLGAPRKTLNRVAFVDMLRALSIPTTAVAPGSNYSGR' A
#
# COMPACT_ATOMS: atom_id res chain seq x y z
N MET A 1 8.16 7.67 2.68
CA MET A 1 7.53 6.37 2.36
C MET A 1 6.85 5.86 3.60
N ILE A 2 5.62 5.36 3.50
CA ILE A 2 4.81 4.92 4.65
C ILE A 2 4.21 3.54 4.35
N ILE A 3 3.98 2.75 5.39
CA ILE A 3 3.25 1.48 5.29
C ILE A 3 1.76 1.77 5.46
N VAL A 4 0.95 1.28 4.54
CA VAL A 4 -0.50 1.42 4.59
C VAL A 4 -1.16 0.05 4.46
N THR A 5 -2.08 -0.24 5.37
CA THR A 5 -2.98 -1.38 5.30
C THR A 5 -4.40 -0.89 5.00
N CYS A 6 -5.04 -1.44 3.97
CA CYS A 6 -6.48 -1.30 3.75
C CYS A 6 -7.21 -2.40 4.52
N ASN A 7 -8.07 -2.03 5.47
CA ASN A 7 -8.84 -3.01 6.27
C ASN A 7 -10.14 -3.47 5.61
N GLU A 8 -10.51 -2.89 4.46
CA GLU A 8 -11.71 -3.21 3.71
C GLU A 8 -11.37 -3.92 2.39
N THR A 9 -12.40 -4.52 1.77
CA THR A 9 -12.28 -5.24 0.50
C THR A 9 -11.94 -4.31 -0.67
N LEU A 10 -10.90 -4.67 -1.40
CA LEU A 10 -10.49 -4.03 -2.66
C LEU A 10 -10.70 -5.01 -3.83
N ASP A 11 -11.12 -4.48 -4.97
CA ASP A 11 -11.65 -5.28 -6.09
C ASP A 11 -10.70 -6.38 -6.62
N ARG A 12 -9.37 -6.14 -6.57
CA ARG A 12 -8.35 -7.03 -7.14
C ARG A 12 -7.60 -7.90 -6.13
N VAL A 13 -7.73 -7.61 -4.84
CA VAL A 13 -6.85 -8.15 -3.80
C VAL A 13 -7.60 -8.64 -2.57
N GLY A 14 -8.91 -8.39 -2.48
CA GLY A 14 -9.70 -8.76 -1.31
C GLY A 14 -9.43 -7.85 -0.11
N VAL A 15 -9.54 -8.41 1.09
CA VAL A 15 -9.38 -7.69 2.36
C VAL A 15 -7.92 -7.72 2.80
N GLY A 16 -7.44 -6.66 3.45
CA GLY A 16 -6.17 -6.68 4.17
C GLY A 16 -4.93 -6.34 3.35
N PHE A 17 -5.10 -5.70 2.18
CA PHE A 17 -3.98 -5.30 1.33
C PHE A 17 -3.03 -4.37 2.08
N THR A 18 -1.77 -4.77 2.21
CA THR A 18 -0.73 -3.99 2.88
C THR A 18 0.37 -3.64 1.91
N CYS A 19 0.72 -2.36 1.81
CA CYS A 19 1.72 -1.88 0.88
C CYS A 19 2.59 -0.80 1.51
N VAL A 20 3.82 -0.65 1.01
CA VAL A 20 4.60 0.56 1.22
C VAL A 20 4.36 1.50 0.05
N VAL A 21 4.05 2.76 0.36
CA VAL A 21 3.73 3.79 -0.63
C VAL A 21 4.67 4.98 -0.51
N GLY A 22 4.91 5.59 -1.66
CA GLY A 22 5.62 6.85 -1.84
C GLY A 22 5.03 7.58 -3.05
N VAL A 23 5.53 8.77 -3.36
CA VAL A 23 5.07 9.52 -4.54
C VAL A 23 5.33 8.67 -5.79
N ARG A 24 4.25 8.33 -6.51
CA ARG A 24 4.28 7.49 -7.73
C ARG A 24 4.91 6.10 -7.54
N THR A 25 4.98 5.58 -6.31
CA THR A 25 5.55 4.24 -6.05
C THR A 25 4.67 3.47 -5.08
N LEU A 26 4.43 2.20 -5.37
CA LEU A 26 3.68 1.29 -4.50
C LEU A 26 4.31 -0.09 -4.57
N LYS A 27 4.61 -0.68 -3.41
CA LYS A 27 5.05 -2.07 -3.33
C LYS A 27 4.20 -2.84 -2.34
N HIS A 28 3.57 -3.91 -2.81
CA HIS A 28 2.81 -4.82 -1.97
C HIS A 28 3.75 -5.54 -0.99
N LEU A 29 3.35 -5.57 0.27
CA LEU A 29 4.06 -6.28 1.33
C LEU A 29 3.34 -7.61 1.56
N THR A 30 3.93 -8.70 1.08
CA THR A 30 3.30 -10.03 1.08
C THR A 30 3.58 -10.83 2.34
N SER A 31 4.52 -10.39 3.19
CA SER A 31 4.85 -11.08 4.42
C SER A 31 4.92 -10.12 5.61
N THR A 32 4.59 -10.65 6.79
CA THR A 32 4.75 -9.95 8.06
C THR A 32 6.21 -9.55 8.30
N GLY A 33 7.17 -10.36 7.86
CA GLY A 33 8.59 -10.04 7.95
C GLY A 33 8.98 -8.76 7.19
N GLN A 34 8.40 -8.51 6.01
CA GLN A 34 8.63 -7.26 5.26
C GLN A 34 8.07 -6.05 5.99
N VAL A 35 6.87 -6.19 6.58
CA VAL A 35 6.23 -5.12 7.38
C VAL A 35 7.11 -4.80 8.59
N SER A 36 7.51 -5.82 9.36
CA SER A 36 8.36 -5.64 10.54
C SER A 36 9.71 -5.02 10.20
N ALA A 37 10.35 -5.45 9.11
CA ALA A 37 11.63 -4.87 8.67
C ALA A 37 11.49 -3.38 8.34
N LEU A 38 10.44 -2.97 7.65
CA LEU A 38 10.21 -1.55 7.34
C LEU A 38 9.87 -0.74 8.60
N GLN A 39 9.10 -1.31 9.53
CA GLN A 39 8.82 -0.64 10.81
C GLN A 39 10.10 -0.45 11.64
N LEU A 40 11.00 -1.43 11.67
CA LEU A 40 12.32 -1.32 12.34
C LEU A 40 13.19 -0.22 11.72
N LEU A 41 13.06 0.00 10.41
CA LEU A 41 13.70 1.12 9.70
C LEU A 41 12.99 2.47 9.92
N GLY A 42 11.98 2.53 10.79
CA GLY A 42 11.25 3.75 11.12
C GLY A 42 10.14 4.12 10.14
N ALA A 43 9.73 3.22 9.23
CA ALA A 43 8.62 3.50 8.34
C ALA A 43 7.29 3.52 9.14
N PRO A 44 6.55 4.63 9.15
CA PRO A 44 5.31 4.72 9.91
C PRO A 44 4.25 3.84 9.25
N ARG A 45 3.40 3.20 10.09
CA ARG A 45 2.31 2.34 9.64
C ARG A 45 0.96 2.98 9.93
N LYS A 46 0.07 2.98 8.93
CA LYS A 46 -1.32 3.42 9.06
C LYS A 46 -2.29 2.39 8.51
N THR A 47 -3.47 2.34 9.11
CA THR A 47 -4.60 1.57 8.60
C THR A 47 -5.65 2.53 8.09
N LEU A 48 -6.16 2.30 6.88
CA LEU A 48 -7.16 3.13 6.21
C LEU A 48 -8.34 2.26 5.77
N ASN A 49 -9.53 2.87 5.72
CA ASN A 49 -10.68 2.32 4.99
C ASN A 49 -10.47 2.43 3.48
N ARG A 50 -11.36 1.82 2.69
CA ARG A 50 -11.24 1.78 1.22
C ARG A 50 -11.22 3.19 0.61
N VAL A 51 -12.08 4.08 1.08
CA VAL A 51 -12.22 5.44 0.54
C VAL A 51 -10.92 6.23 0.75
N ALA A 52 -10.44 6.31 1.98
CA ALA A 52 -9.20 7.01 2.31
C ALA A 52 -7.97 6.39 1.64
N PHE A 53 -7.96 5.06 1.47
CA PHE A 53 -6.91 4.37 0.74
C PHE A 53 -6.86 4.80 -0.73
N VAL A 54 -8.00 4.79 -1.43
CA VAL A 54 -8.09 5.19 -2.85
C VAL A 54 -7.76 6.66 -3.04
N ASP A 55 -8.23 7.54 -2.15
CA ASP A 55 -7.92 8.97 -2.22
C ASP A 55 -6.43 9.23 -1.98
N MET A 56 -5.79 8.49 -1.08
CA MET A 56 -4.34 8.53 -0.87
C MET A 56 -3.56 8.08 -2.12
N LEU A 57 -4.00 7.02 -2.80
CA LEU A 57 -3.37 6.60 -4.07
C LEU A 57 -3.47 7.69 -5.13
N ARG A 58 -4.64 8.33 -5.27
CA ARG A 58 -4.83 9.46 -6.20
C ARG A 58 -3.92 10.63 -5.86
N ALA A 59 -3.84 11.01 -4.59
CA ALA A 59 -2.96 12.09 -4.12
C ALA A 59 -1.48 11.80 -4.40
N LEU A 60 -1.07 10.54 -4.36
CA LEU A 60 0.29 10.10 -4.69
C LEU A 60 0.51 9.82 -6.18
N SER A 61 -0.47 10.11 -7.04
CA SER A 61 -0.43 9.81 -8.48
C SER A 61 -0.17 8.33 -8.78
N ILE A 62 -0.79 7.43 -7.99
CA ILE A 62 -0.74 5.98 -8.16
C ILE A 62 -2.09 5.52 -8.74
N PRO A 63 -2.12 4.85 -9.89
CA PRO A 63 -3.38 4.34 -10.44
C PRO A 63 -3.89 3.18 -9.58
N THR A 64 -5.22 3.06 -9.42
CA THR A 64 -5.83 1.96 -8.66
C THR A 64 -5.56 0.58 -9.28
N THR A 65 -5.17 0.53 -10.55
CA THR A 65 -4.68 -0.69 -11.22
C THR A 65 -3.36 -1.21 -10.67
N ALA A 66 -2.57 -0.37 -10.00
CA ALA A 66 -1.36 -0.78 -9.30
C ALA A 66 -1.64 -1.61 -8.04
N VAL A 67 -2.88 -1.58 -7.52
CA VAL A 67 -3.32 -2.41 -6.39
C VAL A 67 -3.59 -3.82 -6.89
N ALA A 68 -2.54 -4.62 -6.96
CA ALA A 68 -2.58 -6.01 -7.40
C ALA A 68 -1.71 -6.90 -6.51
N PRO A 69 -1.99 -8.22 -6.44
CA PRO A 69 -1.16 -9.16 -5.69
C PRO A 69 0.28 -9.12 -6.19
N GLY A 70 1.22 -8.93 -5.26
CA GLY A 70 2.67 -8.89 -5.57
C GLY A 70 3.13 -7.66 -6.35
N SER A 71 2.30 -6.62 -6.46
CA SER A 71 2.62 -5.40 -7.20
C SER A 71 3.88 -4.69 -6.69
N ASN A 72 4.67 -4.19 -7.65
CA ASN A 72 5.81 -3.31 -7.43
C ASN A 72 5.76 -2.17 -8.47
N TYR A 73 4.80 -1.27 -8.29
CA TYR A 73 4.57 -0.13 -9.17
C TYR A 73 5.62 0.95 -8.94
N SER A 74 6.20 1.42 -10.03
CA SER A 74 7.05 2.61 -10.10
C SER A 74 6.61 3.41 -11.32
N GLY A 75 6.01 4.57 -11.09
CA GLY A 75 5.61 5.49 -12.15
C GLY A 75 6.72 6.45 -12.56
N ARG A 76 7.99 6.10 -12.37
CA ARG A 76 9.14 6.86 -12.88
C ARG A 76 9.18 6.82 -14.40
#